data_AF-M2UE93-F1
#
_entry.id   AF-M2UE93-F1
#
_cell.length_a   1.000
_cell.length_b   1.000
_cell.length_c   1.000
_cell.angle_alpha   90.00
_cell.angle_beta   90.00
_cell.angle_gamma   90.00
#
_symmetry.space_group_name_H-M   'P 1'
#
loop_
_entity.id
_entity.type
_entity.pdbx_description
1 polymer ?
#
loop_
_entity_poly.entity_id
_entity_poly.type
_entity_poly.pdbx_seq_one_letter_code
_entity_poly.pdbx_strand_id
1 'polypeptide(L)'
;EIISQLWHQTTPNSTDPSDLDWAPYMLYYNTQCNTAIQTNKGKYTTIRKHVDIQSVAQHMHASTPKAAIKFHIQPSMRGSRTAEEADIMLEGSVMLVARLLSMTDIGPLPYTRRGTHHSLTWTCPTSSLQDLLRSHFVPQDPASYEQDSSDMLFDEHFTAYKLYRYCGVEISWTSNLADHLHLSRGGKQLYIFHHASFLQWQDGVLPDGLAAETLDTLALLFPANDAKTRDWVTHAPPLAGVDMRILELGRLRDCRGSDFRYWRKRLGALERVFEAPHRGSIAQQWRDRRDKAQWYTFWVAMVILCLTVFFGVVQSVEGALQVYKAYHP
;
A
#
# COMPACT_ATOMS: atom_id res chain seq x y z
N GLU A 1 -12.98 -5.32 23.30
CA GLU A 1 -12.19 -6.01 24.35
C GLU A 1 -10.83 -6.53 23.86
N ILE A 2 -10.76 -7.33 22.79
CA ILE A 2 -9.48 -7.84 22.26
C ILE A 2 -8.50 -6.72 21.87
N ILE A 3 -8.99 -5.68 21.20
CA ILE A 3 -8.16 -4.57 20.67
C ILE A 3 -7.52 -3.76 21.80
N SER A 4 -8.32 -3.39 22.81
CA SER A 4 -7.85 -2.70 24.02
C SER A 4 -6.87 -3.53 24.87
N GLN A 5 -6.86 -4.86 24.68
CA GLN A 5 -5.92 -5.75 25.36
C GLN A 5 -4.64 -5.99 24.54
N LEU A 6 -4.70 -5.82 23.21
CA LEU A 6 -3.54 -5.92 22.32
C LEU A 6 -2.70 -4.64 22.31
N TRP A 7 -3.34 -3.48 22.45
CA TRP A 7 -2.69 -2.18 22.55
C TRP A 7 -3.17 -1.44 23.77
N HIS A 8 -2.24 -1.13 24.68
CA HIS A 8 -2.48 -0.20 25.77
C HIS A 8 -2.22 1.20 25.22
N GLN A 9 -3.27 2.01 25.04
CA GLN A 9 -3.08 3.42 24.70
C GLN A 9 -2.35 4.11 25.85
N THR A 10 -1.10 4.46 25.61
CA THR A 10 -0.27 5.25 26.52
C THR A 10 -0.55 6.74 26.37
N THR A 11 -1.08 7.15 25.21
CA THR A 11 -1.51 8.52 24.94
C THR A 11 -3.02 8.58 24.66
N PRO A 12 -3.75 9.55 25.25
CA PRO A 12 -5.16 9.74 24.93
C PRO A 12 -5.25 10.26 23.50
N ASN A 13 -5.52 9.36 22.56
CA ASN A 13 -5.83 9.74 21.19
C ASN A 13 -7.18 10.47 21.18
N SER A 14 -7.33 11.50 20.35
CA SER A 14 -8.59 12.26 20.26
C SER A 14 -9.75 11.45 19.67
N THR A 15 -9.49 10.25 19.16
CA THR A 15 -10.44 9.41 18.44
C THR A 15 -10.93 8.28 19.35
N ASP A 16 -12.24 8.22 19.58
CA ASP A 16 -12.86 7.14 20.35
C ASP A 16 -12.69 5.80 19.61
N PRO A 17 -12.28 4.71 20.30
CA PRO A 17 -12.27 3.37 19.70
C PRO A 17 -13.60 2.95 19.04
N SER A 18 -14.74 3.51 19.46
CA SER A 18 -16.05 3.23 18.85
C SER A 18 -16.19 3.76 17.43
N ASP A 19 -15.41 4.78 17.07
CA ASP A 19 -15.57 5.46 15.79
C ASP A 19 -14.77 4.74 14.67
N LEU A 20 -13.81 3.90 15.05
CA LEU A 20 -12.88 3.19 14.17
C LEU A 20 -13.51 1.95 13.53
N ASP A 21 -13.19 1.69 12.25
CA ASP A 21 -13.63 0.47 11.56
C ASP A 21 -12.65 -0.67 11.82
N TRP A 22 -13.04 -1.51 12.78
CA TRP A 22 -12.24 -2.67 13.19
C TRP A 22 -12.48 -3.93 12.37
N ALA A 23 -13.51 -3.97 11.51
CA ALA A 23 -13.85 -5.17 10.76
C ALA A 23 -12.71 -5.63 9.80
N PRO A 24 -12.04 -4.72 9.05
CA PRO A 24 -10.86 -5.04 8.25
C PRO A 24 -9.72 -5.66 9.06
N TYR A 25 -9.38 -5.05 10.19
CA TYR A 25 -8.33 -5.57 11.06
C TYR A 25 -8.71 -6.94 11.63
N MET A 26 -9.95 -7.12 12.08
CA MET A 26 -10.42 -8.39 12.63
C MET A 26 -10.45 -9.50 11.56
N LEU A 27 -10.77 -9.17 10.32
CA LEU A 27 -10.65 -10.11 9.20
C LEU A 27 -9.20 -10.55 9.01
N TYR A 28 -8.25 -9.61 9.03
CA TYR A 28 -6.82 -9.91 8.95
C TYR A 28 -6.37 -10.78 10.14
N TYR A 29 -6.71 -10.38 11.36
CA TYR A 29 -6.39 -11.07 12.59
C TYR A 29 -6.88 -12.53 12.58
N ASN A 30 -8.16 -12.73 12.27
CA ASN A 30 -8.75 -14.07 12.18
C ASN A 30 -8.10 -14.89 11.07
N THR A 31 -7.80 -14.28 9.92
CA THR A 31 -7.12 -14.97 8.82
C THR A 31 -5.73 -15.44 9.24
N GLN A 32 -4.93 -14.60 9.91
CA GLN A 32 -3.59 -14.98 10.38
C GLN A 32 -3.65 -16.08 11.45
N CYS A 33 -4.53 -15.95 12.44
CA CYS A 33 -4.72 -16.95 13.49
C CYS A 33 -5.20 -18.30 12.92
N ASN A 34 -6.21 -18.29 12.06
CA ASN A 34 -6.73 -19.50 11.42
C ASN A 34 -5.66 -20.15 10.54
N THR A 35 -4.92 -19.38 9.75
CA THR A 35 -3.82 -19.89 8.91
C THR A 35 -2.75 -20.56 9.77
N ALA A 36 -2.37 -19.95 10.90
CA ALA A 36 -1.35 -20.50 11.80
C ALA A 36 -1.78 -21.81 12.47
N ILE A 37 -3.08 -21.97 12.78
CA ILE A 37 -3.63 -23.19 13.40
C ILE A 37 -3.87 -24.29 12.36
N GLN A 38 -4.39 -23.94 11.18
CA GLN A 38 -4.74 -24.92 10.15
C GLN A 38 -3.50 -25.47 9.44
N THR A 39 -2.47 -24.64 9.24
CA THR A 39 -1.26 -25.11 8.54
C THR A 39 -0.54 -26.17 9.35
N ASN A 40 -0.31 -27.34 8.75
CA ASN A 40 0.36 -28.48 9.37
C ASN A 40 -0.19 -28.81 10.76
N LYS A 41 -1.51 -28.63 10.96
CA LYS A 41 -2.22 -28.87 12.24
C LYS A 41 -1.63 -28.08 13.43
N GLY A 42 -1.13 -26.88 13.19
CA GLY A 42 -0.61 -25.99 14.25
C GLY A 42 0.78 -26.38 14.74
N LYS A 43 1.57 -27.08 13.91
CA LYS A 43 2.95 -27.52 14.21
C LYS A 43 3.92 -26.36 14.47
N TYR A 44 3.60 -25.13 14.05
CA TYR A 44 4.49 -23.97 14.13
C TYR A 44 4.05 -22.89 15.12
N THR A 45 3.06 -23.16 15.97
CA THR A 45 2.61 -22.16 16.94
C THR A 45 2.18 -22.84 18.24
N THR A 46 2.59 -22.26 19.37
CA THR A 46 2.16 -22.60 20.73
C THR A 46 0.83 -21.96 21.10
N ILE A 47 0.49 -20.84 20.46
CA ILE A 47 -0.71 -20.05 20.72
C ILE A 47 -1.97 -20.87 20.41
N ARG A 48 -2.89 -20.96 21.38
CA ARG A 48 -4.20 -21.61 21.22
C ARG A 48 -5.35 -20.72 21.63
N LYS A 49 -5.10 -19.72 22.47
CA LYS A 49 -6.10 -18.77 22.96
C LYS A 49 -5.64 -17.33 22.73
N HIS A 50 -6.59 -16.39 22.70
CA HIS A 50 -6.27 -14.97 22.57
C HIS A 50 -5.46 -14.42 23.75
N VAL A 51 -5.62 -15.00 24.95
CA VAL A 51 -4.81 -14.65 26.13
C VAL A 51 -3.32 -14.94 25.92
N ASP A 52 -2.97 -15.96 25.12
CA ASP A 52 -1.58 -16.27 24.78
C ASP A 52 -1.00 -15.20 23.86
N ILE A 53 -1.81 -14.62 22.97
CA ILE A 53 -1.41 -13.54 22.08
C ILE A 53 -1.15 -12.27 22.90
N GLN A 54 -2.02 -11.99 23.87
CA GLN A 54 -1.92 -10.80 24.72
C GLN A 54 -0.66 -10.81 25.60
N SER A 55 -0.32 -11.95 26.21
CA SER A 55 0.89 -12.03 27.04
C SER A 55 2.16 -11.77 26.22
N VAL A 56 2.26 -12.34 25.02
CA VAL A 56 3.37 -12.08 24.10
C VAL A 56 3.37 -10.64 23.61
N ALA A 57 2.20 -10.07 23.33
CA ALA A 57 2.06 -8.69 22.90
C ALA A 57 2.55 -7.70 23.97
N GLN A 58 2.24 -7.93 25.24
CA GLN A 58 2.73 -7.11 26.35
C GLN A 58 4.26 -7.09 26.43
N HIS A 59 4.91 -8.24 26.24
CA HIS A 59 6.38 -8.27 26.19
C HIS A 59 6.96 -7.54 24.98
N MET A 60 6.27 -7.58 23.82
CA MET A 60 6.68 -6.82 22.64
C MET A 60 6.54 -5.32 22.84
N HIS A 61 5.45 -4.85 23.46
CA HIS A 61 5.29 -3.43 23.82
C HIS A 61 6.40 -2.93 24.74
N ALA A 62 6.86 -3.76 25.68
CA ALA A 62 7.99 -3.46 26.55
C ALA A 62 9.37 -3.50 25.84
N SER A 63 9.42 -3.62 24.51
CA SER A 63 10.65 -3.72 23.71
C SER A 63 11.56 -4.88 24.17
N THR A 64 10.97 -5.98 24.64
CA THR A 64 11.72 -7.15 25.11
C THR A 64 12.40 -7.86 23.93
N PRO A 65 13.68 -8.28 24.05
CA PRO A 65 14.36 -9.05 23.02
C PRO A 65 13.67 -10.37 22.68
N LYS A 66 13.73 -10.79 21.41
CA LYS A 66 13.12 -12.04 20.93
C LYS A 66 13.45 -13.26 21.79
N ALA A 67 14.71 -13.42 22.17
CA ALA A 67 15.18 -14.55 22.98
C ALA A 67 14.54 -14.58 24.39
N ALA A 68 14.36 -13.40 25.01
CA ALA A 68 13.73 -13.30 26.32
C ALA A 68 12.23 -13.60 26.25
N ILE A 69 11.54 -13.18 25.18
CA ILE A 69 10.14 -13.53 24.93
C ILE A 69 9.97 -15.05 24.83
N LYS A 70 10.85 -15.73 24.08
CA LYS A 70 10.84 -17.20 23.99
C LYS A 70 11.00 -17.86 25.35
N PHE A 71 11.93 -17.37 26.17
CA PHE A 71 12.17 -17.89 27.51
C PHE A 71 10.93 -17.75 28.42
N HIS A 72 10.16 -16.67 28.29
CA HIS A 72 8.91 -16.49 29.05
C HIS A 72 7.78 -17.44 28.63
N ILE A 73 7.72 -17.83 27.35
CA ILE A 73 6.67 -18.73 26.82
C ILE A 73 7.04 -20.21 27.01
N GLN A 74 8.34 -20.53 27.08
CA GLN A 74 8.88 -21.89 27.22
C GLN A 74 8.30 -22.72 28.39
N PRO A 75 8.04 -22.18 29.60
CA PRO A 75 7.47 -22.92 30.71
C PRO A 75 6.07 -23.50 30.43
N SER A 76 5.27 -22.81 29.61
CA SER A 76 3.91 -23.24 29.22
C SER A 76 3.90 -24.41 28.25
N MET A 77 5.08 -24.82 27.74
CA MET A 77 5.27 -25.86 26.73
C MET A 77 5.78 -27.19 27.29
N ARG A 78 5.88 -27.35 28.62
CA ARG A 78 6.35 -28.58 29.29
C ARG A 78 5.38 -29.76 29.06
N GLY A 79 5.47 -30.36 27.88
CA GLY A 79 4.87 -31.62 27.48
C GLY A 79 5.83 -32.37 26.54
N SER A 80 5.61 -33.68 26.38
CA SER A 80 6.45 -34.66 25.66
C SER A 80 6.79 -34.29 24.21
N ARG A 81 7.69 -33.33 23.97
CA ARG A 81 8.16 -32.85 22.65
C ARG A 81 9.68 -32.71 22.64
N THR A 82 10.29 -32.78 21.46
CA THR A 82 11.74 -32.54 21.32
C THR A 82 12.06 -31.06 21.50
N ALA A 83 13.31 -30.77 21.85
CA ALA A 83 13.78 -29.40 22.03
C ALA A 83 13.70 -28.58 20.72
N GLU A 84 13.96 -29.20 19.56
CA GLU A 84 13.88 -28.49 18.27
C GLU A 84 12.43 -28.16 17.90
N GLU A 85 11.49 -29.08 18.13
CA GLU A 85 10.08 -28.83 17.85
C GLU A 85 9.51 -27.71 18.72
N ALA A 86 9.92 -27.66 19.99
CA ALA A 86 9.54 -26.59 20.90
C ALA A 86 10.07 -25.22 20.44
N ASP A 87 11.33 -25.13 20.02
CA ASP A 87 11.91 -23.87 19.53
C ASP A 87 11.24 -23.37 18.25
N ILE A 88 10.94 -24.27 17.31
CA ILE A 88 10.22 -23.94 16.06
C ILE A 88 8.84 -23.37 16.36
N MET A 89 8.10 -23.98 17.30
CA MET A 89 6.78 -23.50 17.70
C MET A 89 6.85 -22.14 18.40
N LEU A 90 7.85 -21.93 19.25
CA LEU A 90 8.07 -20.66 19.95
C LEU A 90 8.42 -19.54 18.95
N GLU A 91 9.32 -19.79 18.01
CA GLU A 91 9.65 -18.84 16.93
C GLU A 91 8.40 -18.45 16.14
N GLY A 92 7.60 -19.43 15.71
CA GLY A 92 6.42 -19.15 14.91
C GLY A 92 5.32 -18.41 15.67
N SER A 93 5.17 -18.65 16.98
CA SER A 93 4.26 -17.85 17.82
C SER A 93 4.72 -16.42 17.99
N VAL A 94 6.01 -16.19 18.23
CA VAL A 94 6.57 -14.82 18.32
C VAL A 94 6.39 -14.09 16.99
N MET A 95 6.69 -14.74 15.85
CA MET A 95 6.44 -14.15 14.53
C MET A 95 4.97 -13.85 14.27
N LEU A 96 4.05 -14.75 14.67
CA LEU A 96 2.62 -14.53 14.53
C LEU A 96 2.16 -13.28 15.29
N VAL A 97 2.52 -13.13 16.57
CA VAL A 97 2.11 -11.95 17.35
C VAL A 97 2.74 -10.67 16.80
N ALA A 98 4.01 -10.73 16.38
CA ALA A 98 4.68 -9.60 15.75
C ALA A 98 3.95 -9.11 14.49
N ARG A 99 3.44 -10.04 13.65
CA ARG A 99 2.61 -9.72 12.48
C ARG A 99 1.27 -9.09 12.87
N LEU A 100 0.60 -9.66 13.88
CA LEU A 100 -0.70 -9.16 14.35
C LEU A 100 -0.60 -7.74 14.92
N LEU A 101 0.53 -7.41 15.56
CA LEU A 101 0.78 -6.10 16.16
C LEU A 101 1.24 -5.04 15.17
N SER A 102 2.08 -5.41 14.19
CA SER A 102 2.68 -4.46 13.26
C SER A 102 1.95 -4.38 11.91
N MET A 103 1.12 -5.37 11.59
CA MET A 103 0.59 -5.61 10.24
C MET A 103 1.69 -5.62 9.17
N THR A 104 2.90 -6.00 9.55
CA THR A 104 4.01 -6.26 8.61
C THR A 104 4.22 -7.76 8.51
N ASP A 105 4.53 -8.24 7.31
CA ASP A 105 4.86 -9.65 7.13
C ASP A 105 6.27 -9.93 7.69
N ILE A 106 6.35 -10.60 8.84
CA ILE A 106 7.62 -10.97 9.50
C ILE A 106 7.81 -12.48 9.41
N GLY A 107 8.81 -12.97 8.68
CA GLY A 107 9.00 -14.39 8.38
C GLY A 107 10.38 -14.70 7.80
N PRO A 108 10.75 -15.99 7.70
CA PRO A 108 9.96 -16.95 6.94
C PRO A 108 9.05 -17.79 7.84
N LEU A 109 7.74 -17.71 7.61
CA LEU A 109 6.80 -18.71 8.10
C LEU A 109 6.50 -19.70 6.97
N PRO A 110 6.53 -21.02 7.22
CA PRO A 110 6.35 -22.03 6.16
C PRO A 110 4.99 -21.98 5.47
N TYR A 111 4.05 -21.19 6.00
CA TYR A 111 2.70 -20.99 5.51
C TYR A 111 2.41 -19.61 4.94
N THR A 112 3.39 -18.69 4.93
CA THR A 112 3.19 -17.46 4.15
C THR A 112 3.12 -17.80 2.69
N ARG A 113 2.04 -17.34 2.04
CA ARG A 113 1.90 -17.41 0.60
C ARG A 113 3.13 -16.76 0.00
N ARG A 114 3.90 -17.54 -0.77
CA ARG A 114 5.06 -17.08 -1.56
C ARG A 114 4.53 -16.04 -2.57
N GLY A 115 4.44 -14.78 -2.16
CA GLY A 115 3.65 -13.75 -2.84
C GLY A 115 3.53 -12.42 -2.09
N THR A 116 3.92 -12.33 -0.81
CA THR A 116 4.27 -11.04 -0.19
C THR A 116 5.61 -10.59 -0.76
N HIS A 117 5.64 -9.38 -1.33
CA HIS A 117 6.84 -8.87 -2.02
C HIS A 117 7.95 -8.51 -1.02
N HIS A 118 7.58 -8.07 0.19
CA HIS A 118 8.52 -7.74 1.27
C HIS A 118 8.12 -8.46 2.56
N SER A 119 8.81 -9.57 2.84
CA SER A 119 8.78 -10.25 4.13
C SER A 119 10.04 -9.89 4.92
N LEU A 120 9.87 -9.40 6.15
CA LEU A 120 10.96 -9.00 7.04
C LEU A 120 11.53 -10.25 7.73
N THR A 121 12.84 -10.47 7.61
CA THR A 121 13.50 -11.58 8.31
C THR A 121 14.01 -11.14 9.68
N TRP A 122 13.42 -11.71 10.74
CA TRP A 122 13.85 -11.45 12.12
C TRP A 122 14.95 -12.43 12.54
N THR A 123 16.19 -12.20 12.11
CA THR A 123 17.32 -13.12 12.38
C THR A 123 17.92 -12.95 13.77
N CYS A 124 18.07 -11.71 14.25
CA CYS A 124 18.83 -11.40 15.45
C CYS A 124 18.04 -11.74 16.74
N PRO A 125 18.49 -12.68 17.59
CA PRO A 125 17.77 -13.08 18.81
C PRO A 125 17.74 -12.00 19.90
N THR A 126 18.70 -11.08 19.89
CA THR A 126 18.83 -9.99 20.88
C THR A 126 18.07 -8.73 20.48
N SER A 127 17.55 -8.68 19.25
CA SER A 127 16.74 -7.54 18.78
C SER A 127 15.29 -7.63 19.26
N SER A 128 14.69 -6.48 19.53
CA SER A 128 13.25 -6.34 19.77
C SER A 128 12.47 -6.20 18.46
N LEU A 129 11.14 -6.23 18.53
CA LEU A 129 10.28 -5.97 17.37
C LEU A 129 10.48 -4.54 16.84
N GLN A 130 10.60 -3.57 17.74
CA GLN A 130 10.83 -2.18 17.40
C GLN A 130 12.16 -1.99 16.67
N ASP A 131 13.22 -2.70 17.09
CA ASP A 131 14.53 -2.64 16.41
C ASP A 131 14.45 -3.19 14.99
N LEU A 132 13.72 -4.30 14.80
CA LEU A 132 13.46 -4.85 13.47
C LEU A 132 12.74 -3.84 12.58
N LEU A 133 11.66 -3.24 13.08
CA LEU A 133 10.87 -2.26 12.34
C LEU A 133 11.69 -0.99 12.02
N ARG A 134 12.47 -0.47 12.97
CA ARG A 134 13.37 0.67 12.75
C ARG A 134 14.47 0.36 11.73
N SER A 135 14.98 -0.87 11.72
CA SER A 135 15.99 -1.30 10.75
C SER A 135 15.44 -1.40 9.33
N HIS A 136 14.15 -1.75 9.19
CA HIS A 136 13.49 -1.87 7.90
C HIS A 136 12.95 -0.53 7.38
N PHE A 137 12.28 0.23 8.24
CA PHE A 137 11.73 1.55 7.93
C PHE A 137 12.74 2.63 8.34
N VAL A 138 13.73 2.87 7.47
CA VAL A 138 14.74 3.90 7.70
C VAL A 138 14.22 5.25 7.19
N PRO A 139 14.13 6.28 8.04
CA PRO A 139 13.73 7.62 7.61
C PRO A 139 14.79 8.18 6.66
N GLN A 140 14.33 8.75 5.55
CA GLN A 140 15.19 9.35 4.53
C GLN A 140 15.47 10.80 4.91
N ASP A 141 16.74 11.19 4.81
CA ASP A 141 17.17 12.57 5.07
C ASP A 141 16.72 13.49 3.93
N PRO A 142 15.91 14.53 4.19
CA PRO A 142 15.52 15.50 3.18
C PRO A 142 16.70 16.12 2.43
N ALA A 143 17.83 16.36 3.12
CA ALA A 143 19.01 17.00 2.55
C ALA A 143 19.76 16.13 1.54
N SER A 144 19.66 14.80 1.68
CA SER A 144 20.35 13.85 0.79
C SER A 144 19.78 13.76 -0.63
N TYR A 145 18.62 14.38 -0.86
CA TYR A 145 17.86 14.31 -2.13
C TYR A 145 17.65 15.66 -2.82
N GLU A 146 18.25 16.76 -2.32
CA GLU A 146 18.11 18.11 -2.91
C GLU A 146 18.59 18.21 -4.37
N GLN A 147 19.29 17.20 -4.87
CA GLN A 147 19.89 17.20 -6.21
C GLN A 147 19.02 16.55 -7.30
N ASP A 148 17.97 15.80 -6.95
CA ASP A 148 17.25 14.92 -7.90
C ASP A 148 15.80 15.35 -8.22
N SER A 149 15.24 16.34 -7.52
CA SER A 149 14.00 16.99 -7.93
C SER A 149 13.82 18.32 -7.20
N SER A 150 13.45 19.37 -7.93
CA SER A 150 12.76 20.53 -7.36
C SER A 150 11.67 20.00 -6.42
N ASP A 151 11.68 20.43 -5.15
CA ASP A 151 10.78 19.98 -4.09
C ASP A 151 9.43 19.54 -4.67
N MET A 152 9.25 18.21 -4.81
CA MET A 152 8.14 17.62 -5.54
C MET A 152 6.85 18.08 -4.88
N LEU A 153 6.17 19.04 -5.51
CA LEU A 153 4.88 19.51 -5.03
C LEU A 153 3.87 18.50 -5.55
N PHE A 154 3.30 17.70 -4.64
CA PHE A 154 2.21 16.84 -5.03
C PHE A 154 1.00 17.70 -5.31
N ASP A 155 0.78 17.91 -6.60
CA ASP A 155 -0.37 18.65 -7.11
C ASP A 155 -1.67 17.95 -6.72
N GLU A 156 -2.78 18.70 -6.67
CA GLU A 156 -4.15 18.18 -6.47
C GLU A 156 -4.54 17.14 -7.55
N HIS A 157 -3.71 17.01 -8.58
CA HIS A 157 -3.80 16.02 -9.64
C HIS A 157 -3.19 14.65 -9.32
N PHE A 158 -2.47 14.48 -8.22
CA PHE A 158 -1.85 13.20 -7.84
C PHE A 158 -2.77 12.33 -6.97
N THR A 159 -3.77 11.67 -7.59
CA THR A 159 -4.70 10.76 -6.89
C THR A 159 -4.64 9.33 -7.41
N ALA A 160 -5.03 8.37 -6.57
CA ALA A 160 -5.15 6.94 -6.90
C ALA A 160 -6.02 6.71 -8.14
N TYR A 161 -7.17 7.39 -8.22
CA TYR A 161 -8.06 7.30 -9.39
C TYR A 161 -7.37 7.76 -10.67
N LYS A 162 -6.59 8.85 -10.62
CA LYS A 162 -5.90 9.41 -11.78
C LYS A 162 -4.74 8.52 -12.22
N LEU A 163 -4.01 7.92 -11.27
CA LEU A 163 -2.99 6.90 -11.54
C LEU A 163 -3.61 5.68 -12.27
N TYR A 164 -4.75 5.20 -11.81
CA TYR A 164 -5.49 4.14 -12.49
C TYR A 164 -5.96 4.58 -13.89
N ARG A 165 -6.62 5.73 -13.98
CA ARG A 165 -7.29 6.19 -15.19
C ARG A 165 -6.34 6.60 -16.31
N TYR A 166 -5.25 7.29 -15.96
CA TYR A 166 -4.34 7.92 -16.92
C TYR A 166 -3.04 7.14 -17.07
N CYS A 167 -2.49 6.59 -16.00
CA CYS A 167 -1.24 5.82 -16.06
C CYS A 167 -1.50 4.31 -16.26
N GLY A 168 -2.74 3.84 -16.12
CA GLY A 168 -3.08 2.42 -16.27
C GLY A 168 -2.56 1.56 -15.11
N VAL A 169 -2.30 2.17 -13.96
CA VAL A 169 -1.81 1.50 -12.75
C VAL A 169 -2.98 0.84 -12.02
N GLU A 170 -2.99 -0.47 -11.93
CA GLU A 170 -3.96 -1.24 -11.16
C GLU A 170 -3.63 -1.15 -9.66
N ILE A 171 -4.63 -0.84 -8.83
CA ILE A 171 -4.46 -0.77 -7.37
C ILE A 171 -4.78 -2.13 -6.75
N SER A 172 -3.87 -2.63 -5.93
CA SER A 172 -4.03 -3.85 -5.14
C SER A 172 -4.00 -3.52 -3.65
N TRP A 173 -5.09 -3.81 -2.95
CA TRP A 173 -5.18 -3.62 -1.50
C TRP A 173 -4.31 -4.66 -0.78
N THR A 174 -3.49 -4.20 0.17
CA THR A 174 -2.65 -5.07 1.00
C THR A 174 -2.87 -4.82 2.49
N SER A 175 -2.75 -5.87 3.28
CA SER A 175 -2.68 -5.77 4.74
C SER A 175 -1.25 -5.81 5.27
N ASN A 176 -0.25 -5.82 4.38
CA ASN A 176 1.17 -5.74 4.73
C ASN A 176 1.67 -4.30 4.60
N LEU A 177 1.98 -3.66 5.72
CA LEU A 177 2.48 -2.28 5.74
C LEU A 177 3.80 -2.13 4.96
N ALA A 178 4.66 -3.16 4.94
CA ALA A 178 5.91 -3.13 4.19
C ALA A 178 5.72 -3.03 2.66
N ASP A 179 4.55 -3.40 2.15
CA ASP A 179 4.19 -3.32 0.73
C ASP A 179 3.49 -1.99 0.37
N HIS A 180 3.27 -1.07 1.31
CA HIS A 180 2.60 0.20 1.04
C HIS A 180 3.38 1.05 -0.01
N LEU A 181 2.68 1.50 -1.06
CA LEU A 181 3.25 2.20 -2.22
C LEU A 181 4.28 1.38 -3.01
N HIS A 182 4.29 0.06 -2.85
CA HIS A 182 5.13 -0.76 -3.69
C HIS A 182 4.57 -0.81 -5.11
N LEU A 183 5.40 -0.44 -6.08
CA LEU A 183 5.08 -0.56 -7.50
C LEU A 183 5.73 -1.83 -8.06
N SER A 184 4.92 -2.68 -8.68
CA SER A 184 5.38 -3.96 -9.25
C SER A 184 6.38 -3.74 -10.40
N ARG A 185 7.20 -4.77 -10.65
CA ARG A 185 8.17 -4.75 -11.76
C ARG A 185 7.42 -4.62 -13.08
N GLY A 186 7.50 -3.43 -13.69
CA GLY A 186 6.76 -3.07 -14.91
C GLY A 186 5.75 -1.94 -14.72
N GLY A 187 5.58 -1.41 -13.52
CA GLY A 187 4.78 -0.20 -13.27
C GLY A 187 3.27 -0.42 -13.36
N LYS A 188 2.80 -1.67 -13.45
CA LYS A 188 1.40 -1.98 -13.71
C LYS A 188 0.57 -2.09 -12.44
N GLN A 189 1.13 -2.57 -11.33
CA GLN A 189 0.37 -2.78 -10.08
C GLN A 189 0.99 -1.99 -8.94
N LEU A 190 0.14 -1.27 -8.21
CA LEU A 190 0.49 -0.50 -7.02
C LEU A 190 -0.18 -1.14 -5.80
N TYR A 191 0.62 -1.52 -4.81
CA TYR A 191 0.13 -2.06 -3.55
C TYR A 191 -0.13 -0.93 -2.56
N ILE A 192 -1.34 -0.89 -2.00
CA ILE A 192 -1.76 0.14 -1.05
C ILE A 192 -2.23 -0.52 0.24
N PHE A 193 -1.54 -0.20 1.33
CA PHE A 193 -1.97 -0.58 2.67
C PHE A 193 -3.21 0.21 3.06
N HIS A 194 -4.31 -0.47 3.39
CA HIS A 194 -5.62 0.20 3.54
C HIS A 194 -6.09 0.41 4.99
N HIS A 195 -5.49 -0.22 6.01
CA HIS A 195 -6.03 -0.19 7.38
C HIS A 195 -5.78 1.16 8.09
N ALA A 196 -6.52 2.20 7.69
CA ALA A 196 -6.44 3.54 8.28
C ALA A 196 -6.82 3.54 9.77
N SER A 197 -7.86 2.79 10.14
CA SER A 197 -8.33 2.66 11.53
C SER A 197 -7.24 2.08 12.43
N PHE A 198 -6.51 1.08 11.92
CA PHE A 198 -5.37 0.49 12.62
C PHE A 198 -4.25 1.53 12.83
N LEU A 199 -3.88 2.29 11.79
CA LEU A 199 -2.82 3.29 11.88
C LEU A 199 -3.18 4.43 12.83
N GLN A 200 -4.45 4.84 12.87
CA GLN A 200 -4.94 5.86 13.80
C GLN A 200 -4.88 5.38 15.25
N TRP A 201 -5.01 4.08 15.51
CA TRP A 201 -4.96 3.52 16.86
C TRP A 201 -3.56 3.14 17.34
N GLN A 202 -2.65 2.86 16.41
CA GLN A 202 -1.38 2.23 16.73
C GLN A 202 -0.52 3.08 17.68
N ASP A 203 -0.13 2.47 18.81
CA ASP A 203 0.75 3.09 19.82
C ASP A 203 1.96 2.18 20.12
N GLY A 204 3.15 2.77 20.22
CA GLY A 204 4.38 2.16 20.75
C GLY A 204 5.14 1.10 19.91
N VAL A 205 4.50 0.42 18.94
CA VAL A 205 5.18 -0.67 18.18
C VAL A 205 5.82 -0.19 16.88
N LEU A 206 5.15 0.70 16.14
CA LEU A 206 5.71 1.26 14.89
C LEU A 206 6.72 2.36 15.20
N PRO A 207 7.72 2.59 14.32
CA PRO A 207 8.59 3.75 14.41
C PRO A 207 7.81 5.07 14.45
N ASP A 208 8.28 6.02 15.24
CA ASP A 208 7.65 7.32 15.41
C ASP A 208 7.49 8.05 14.07
N GLY A 209 6.28 8.54 13.81
CA GLY A 209 5.95 9.23 12.56
C GLY A 209 5.62 8.31 11.37
N LEU A 210 5.95 7.01 11.39
CA LEU A 210 5.61 6.10 10.28
C LEU A 210 4.10 5.98 10.08
N ALA A 211 3.34 5.84 11.18
CA ALA A 211 1.89 5.71 11.11
C ALA A 211 1.23 6.99 10.57
N ALA A 212 1.63 8.14 11.10
CA ALA A 212 1.16 9.45 10.64
C ALA A 212 1.49 9.67 9.17
N GLU A 213 2.74 9.43 8.76
CA GLU A 213 3.14 9.59 7.36
C GLU A 213 2.38 8.62 6.43
N THR A 214 2.06 7.41 6.87
CA THR A 214 1.26 6.45 6.09
C THR A 214 -0.21 6.90 5.98
N LEU A 215 -0.76 7.54 7.01
CA LEU A 215 -2.08 8.17 6.91
C LEU A 215 -2.04 9.35 5.93
N ASP A 216 -0.95 10.11 5.94
CA ASP A 216 -0.77 11.23 5.03
C ASP A 216 -0.69 10.78 3.56
N THR A 217 0.05 9.72 3.26
CA THR A 217 0.09 9.15 1.90
C THR A 217 -1.28 8.63 1.45
N LEU A 218 -2.08 8.08 2.37
CA LEU A 218 -3.45 7.66 2.08
C LEU A 218 -4.36 8.86 1.81
N ALA A 219 -4.26 9.92 2.61
CA ALA A 219 -5.00 11.17 2.41
C ALA A 219 -4.64 11.85 1.08
N LEU A 220 -3.36 11.75 0.67
CA LEU A 220 -2.88 12.25 -0.61
C LEU A 220 -3.50 11.48 -1.79
N LEU A 221 -3.49 10.14 -1.73
CA LEU A 221 -3.99 9.29 -2.81
C LEU A 221 -5.52 9.20 -2.87
N PHE A 222 -6.19 9.29 -1.71
CA PHE A 222 -7.63 9.16 -1.55
C PHE A 222 -8.24 10.37 -0.83
N PRO A 223 -8.19 11.56 -1.45
CA PRO A 223 -8.68 12.77 -0.80
C PRO A 223 -10.21 12.70 -0.62
N ALA A 224 -10.69 13.00 0.60
CA ALA A 224 -12.11 12.91 0.97
C ALA A 224 -13.05 13.75 0.07
N ASN A 225 -12.55 14.85 -0.49
CA ASN A 225 -13.33 15.74 -1.34
C ASN A 225 -13.42 15.31 -2.82
N ASP A 226 -12.68 14.27 -3.24
CA ASP A 226 -12.73 13.80 -4.63
C ASP A 226 -13.83 12.75 -4.82
N ALA A 227 -15.00 13.24 -5.23
CA ALA A 227 -16.16 12.40 -5.52
C ALA A 227 -15.86 11.28 -6.54
N LYS A 228 -14.94 11.49 -7.49
CA LYS A 228 -14.59 10.46 -8.48
C LYS A 228 -13.76 9.34 -7.89
N THR A 229 -12.77 9.68 -7.05
CA THR A 229 -11.97 8.68 -6.34
C THR A 229 -12.87 7.88 -5.40
N ARG A 230 -13.77 8.56 -4.66
CA ARG A 230 -14.73 7.90 -3.77
C ARG A 230 -15.65 6.95 -4.54
N ASP A 231 -16.28 7.42 -5.60
CA ASP A 231 -17.18 6.63 -6.46
C ASP A 231 -16.47 5.42 -7.06
N TRP A 232 -15.23 5.62 -7.55
CA TRP A 232 -14.41 4.56 -8.12
C TRP A 232 -14.05 3.49 -7.09
N VAL A 233 -13.63 3.88 -5.88
CA VAL A 233 -13.34 2.92 -4.80
C VAL A 233 -14.59 2.16 -4.42
N THR A 234 -15.74 2.82 -4.24
CA THR A 234 -17.00 2.15 -3.85
C THR A 234 -17.57 1.20 -4.90
N HIS A 235 -17.25 1.41 -6.18
CA HIS A 235 -17.71 0.56 -7.27
C HIS A 235 -16.68 -0.51 -7.70
N ALA A 236 -15.47 -0.48 -7.14
CA ALA A 236 -14.45 -1.49 -7.41
C ALA A 236 -14.78 -2.82 -6.68
N PRO A 237 -14.81 -3.98 -7.37
CA PRO A 237 -14.90 -5.28 -6.70
C PRO A 237 -13.52 -5.73 -6.16
N PRO A 238 -13.42 -6.65 -5.17
CA PRO A 238 -14.28 -6.85 -4.01
C PRO A 238 -13.75 -5.99 -2.84
N LEU A 239 -14.55 -5.03 -2.36
CA LEU A 239 -14.24 -4.23 -1.17
C LEU A 239 -14.33 -5.02 0.14
N ALA A 240 -14.57 -6.33 0.07
CA ALA A 240 -14.73 -7.19 1.23
C ALA A 240 -13.44 -7.16 2.08
N GLY A 241 -13.49 -6.43 3.19
CA GLY A 241 -12.36 -6.29 4.12
C GLY A 241 -11.45 -5.09 3.85
N VAL A 242 -11.80 -4.16 2.97
CA VAL A 242 -11.11 -2.87 2.83
C VAL A 242 -11.66 -1.90 3.88
N ASP A 243 -10.78 -1.13 4.50
CA ASP A 243 -11.14 -0.11 5.48
C ASP A 243 -11.53 1.17 4.76
N MET A 244 -12.81 1.56 4.85
CA MET A 244 -13.34 2.71 4.12
C MET A 244 -12.95 4.05 4.74
N ARG A 245 -12.38 4.06 5.96
CA ARG A 245 -11.88 5.30 6.57
C ARG A 245 -10.78 5.96 5.75
N ILE A 246 -10.14 5.24 4.81
CA ILE A 246 -9.23 5.84 3.83
C ILE A 246 -9.88 6.98 3.02
N LEU A 247 -11.21 6.97 2.86
CA LEU A 247 -11.98 7.99 2.13
C LEU A 247 -12.42 9.15 3.04
N GLU A 248 -12.26 9.03 4.35
CA GLU A 248 -12.65 10.02 5.35
C GLU A 248 -11.44 10.79 5.89
N LEU A 249 -10.23 10.44 5.46
CA LEU A 249 -9.00 11.12 5.87
C LEU A 249 -9.03 12.59 5.41
N GLY A 250 -8.66 13.47 6.33
CA GLY A 250 -8.62 14.91 6.10
C GLY A 250 -7.75 15.25 4.89
N ARG A 251 -8.19 16.22 4.08
CA ARG A 251 -7.41 16.65 2.91
C ARG A 251 -6.09 17.25 3.35
N LEU A 252 -5.01 16.70 2.83
CA LEU A 252 -3.71 17.34 2.83
C LEU A 252 -3.66 18.42 1.74
N ARG A 253 -3.26 19.64 2.12
CA ARG A 253 -3.00 20.75 1.20
C ARG A 253 -1.51 21.03 1.22
N ASP A 254 -0.96 21.29 0.04
CA ASP A 254 0.43 21.76 -0.14
C ASP A 254 1.50 20.82 0.45
N CYS A 255 1.28 19.50 0.34
CA CYS A 255 2.28 18.52 0.78
C CYS A 255 3.46 18.47 -0.18
N ARG A 256 4.63 18.64 0.40
CA ARG A 256 5.89 18.57 -0.31
C ARG A 256 6.44 17.16 -0.18
N GLY A 257 7.19 16.71 -1.20
CA GLY A 257 8.02 15.51 -1.10
C GLY A 257 8.93 15.53 0.15
N SER A 258 9.31 16.74 0.60
CA SER A 258 10.07 16.99 1.82
C SER A 258 9.38 16.53 3.13
N ASP A 259 8.05 16.46 3.15
CA ASP A 259 7.27 16.07 4.34
C ASP A 259 7.30 14.56 4.60
N PHE A 260 7.52 13.78 3.54
CA PHE A 260 7.61 12.32 3.61
C PHE A 260 9.06 11.90 3.87
N ARG A 261 9.30 11.14 4.94
CA ARG A 261 10.62 10.60 5.32
C ARG A 261 10.71 9.11 5.03
N TYR A 262 9.66 8.34 5.30
CA TYR A 262 9.65 6.90 5.10
C TYR A 262 9.30 6.53 3.66
N TRP A 263 8.30 7.18 3.07
CA TRP A 263 7.70 6.78 1.78
C TRP A 263 8.18 7.58 0.58
N ARG A 264 9.01 8.62 0.78
CA ARG A 264 9.47 9.53 -0.29
C ARG A 264 10.00 8.84 -1.54
N LYS A 265 10.95 7.90 -1.43
CA LYS A 265 11.43 7.12 -2.59
C LYS A 265 10.32 6.45 -3.40
N ARG A 266 9.32 5.87 -2.72
CA ARG A 266 8.20 5.16 -3.37
C ARG A 266 7.24 6.16 -4.00
N LEU A 267 6.95 7.27 -3.31
CA LEU A 267 6.17 8.38 -3.87
C LEU A 267 6.84 9.00 -5.10
N GLY A 268 8.13 9.32 -5.03
CA GLY A 268 8.87 9.86 -6.18
C GLY A 268 8.97 8.87 -7.34
N ALA A 269 8.98 7.55 -7.08
CA ALA A 269 8.85 6.55 -8.14
C ALA A 269 7.47 6.60 -8.79
N LEU A 270 6.41 6.77 -7.99
CA LEU A 270 5.03 6.88 -8.47
C LEU A 270 4.78 8.19 -9.22
N GLU A 271 5.38 9.29 -8.78
CA GLU A 271 5.33 10.58 -9.46
C GLU A 271 6.05 10.53 -10.81
N ARG A 272 7.23 9.89 -10.89
CA ARG A 272 7.87 9.65 -12.19
C ARG A 272 6.97 8.86 -13.15
N VAL A 273 6.18 7.91 -12.65
CA VAL A 273 5.20 7.17 -13.48
C VAL A 273 4.04 8.08 -13.89
N PHE A 274 3.63 9.00 -13.02
CA PHE A 274 2.59 9.97 -13.31
C PHE A 274 3.00 10.98 -14.38
N GLU A 275 4.24 11.49 -14.29
CA GLU A 275 4.83 12.50 -15.19
C GLU A 275 5.44 11.91 -16.47
N ALA A 276 5.77 10.62 -16.50
CA ALA A 276 6.39 10.00 -17.67
C ALA A 276 5.54 10.24 -18.94
N PRO A 277 6.14 10.67 -20.07
CA PRO A 277 5.44 10.74 -21.35
C PRO A 277 4.90 9.36 -21.71
N HIS A 278 3.57 9.24 -21.77
CA HIS A 278 2.94 7.92 -21.83
C HIS A 278 3.24 7.28 -23.20
N ARG A 279 3.96 6.15 -23.22
CA ARG A 279 4.10 5.29 -24.42
C ARG A 279 2.84 4.44 -24.67
N GLY A 280 1.67 4.96 -24.32
CA GLY A 280 0.39 4.26 -24.38
C GLY A 280 -0.41 4.62 -25.64
N SER A 281 -1.19 3.65 -26.11
CA SER A 281 -2.10 3.75 -27.26
C SER A 281 -2.91 5.06 -27.30
N ILE A 282 -3.23 5.55 -28.51
CA ILE A 282 -4.00 6.77 -28.81
C ILE A 282 -5.26 6.91 -27.92
N ALA A 283 -5.88 5.81 -27.51
CA ALA A 283 -7.04 5.78 -26.60
C ALA A 283 -6.75 6.28 -25.17
N GLN A 284 -5.51 6.18 -24.69
CA GLN A 284 -5.06 6.64 -23.39
C GLN A 284 -4.70 8.13 -23.45
N GLN A 285 -4.08 8.59 -24.54
CA GLN A 285 -3.84 10.01 -24.80
C GLN A 285 -5.15 10.79 -25.02
N TRP A 286 -6.15 10.19 -25.67
CA TRP A 286 -7.51 10.74 -25.77
C TRP A 286 -8.16 11.03 -24.41
N ARG A 287 -7.87 10.15 -23.45
CA ARG A 287 -8.49 10.11 -22.13
C ARG A 287 -7.81 11.04 -21.14
N ASP A 288 -6.52 11.31 -21.34
CA ASP A 288 -5.72 12.17 -20.47
C ASP A 288 -6.13 13.64 -20.61
N ARG A 289 -6.56 14.26 -19.51
CA ARG A 289 -6.95 15.68 -19.44
C ARG A 289 -6.09 16.48 -18.47
N ARG A 290 -4.96 15.92 -18.02
CA ARG A 290 -4.10 16.55 -17.00
C ARG A 290 -3.43 17.81 -17.54
N ASP A 291 -2.86 17.74 -18.73
CA ASP A 291 -2.36 18.91 -19.46
C ASP A 291 -3.34 19.30 -20.58
N LYS A 292 -4.15 20.32 -20.31
CA LYS A 292 -5.13 20.84 -21.27
C LYS A 292 -4.45 21.26 -22.57
N ALA A 293 -3.23 21.82 -22.51
CA ALA A 293 -2.52 22.29 -23.70
C ALA A 293 -2.10 21.12 -24.59
N GLN A 294 -1.51 20.06 -24.02
CA GLN A 294 -1.17 18.83 -24.77
C GLN A 294 -2.41 18.12 -25.34
N TRP A 295 -3.53 18.17 -24.62
CA TRP A 295 -4.79 17.62 -25.13
C TRP A 295 -5.31 18.39 -26.34
N TYR A 296 -5.29 19.74 -26.30
CA TYR A 296 -5.70 20.56 -27.44
C TYR A 296 -4.77 20.36 -28.65
N THR A 297 -3.45 20.32 -28.46
CA THR A 297 -2.52 20.11 -29.58
C THR A 297 -2.71 18.77 -30.26
N PHE A 298 -2.98 17.71 -29.50
CA PHE A 298 -3.33 16.39 -30.04
C PHE A 298 -4.60 16.45 -30.91
N TRP A 299 -5.67 17.09 -30.43
CA TRP A 299 -6.92 17.20 -31.21
C TRP A 299 -6.80 18.08 -32.43
N VAL A 300 -6.07 19.20 -32.33
CA VAL A 300 -5.78 20.07 -33.48
C VAL A 300 -5.02 19.30 -34.55
N ALA A 301 -3.98 18.55 -34.16
CA ALA A 301 -3.22 17.70 -35.09
C ALA A 301 -4.10 16.63 -35.75
N MET A 302 -4.98 15.98 -34.97
CA MET A 302 -5.93 14.98 -35.49
C MET A 302 -6.90 15.59 -36.51
N VAL A 303 -7.47 16.76 -36.22
CA VAL A 303 -8.39 17.46 -37.14
C VAL A 303 -7.66 17.84 -38.42
N ILE A 304 -6.44 18.37 -38.33
CA ILE A 304 -5.61 18.71 -39.50
C ILE A 304 -5.35 17.45 -40.34
N LEU A 305 -5.01 16.32 -39.71
CA LEU A 305 -4.79 15.05 -40.41
C LEU A 305 -6.06 14.58 -41.12
N CYS A 306 -7.21 14.59 -40.45
CA CYS A 306 -8.49 14.21 -41.04
C CYS A 306 -8.87 15.09 -42.23
N LEU A 307 -8.72 16.41 -42.10
CA LEU A 307 -8.98 17.36 -43.19
C LEU A 307 -8.03 17.12 -44.37
N THR A 308 -6.75 16.86 -44.11
CA THR A 308 -5.74 16.58 -45.15
C THR A 308 -6.09 15.32 -45.95
N VAL A 309 -6.47 14.24 -45.26
CA VAL A 309 -6.91 13.00 -45.92
C VAL A 309 -8.19 13.23 -46.72
N PHE A 310 -9.15 13.94 -46.15
CA PHE A 310 -10.41 14.25 -46.82
C PHE A 310 -10.20 15.04 -48.11
N PHE A 311 -9.43 16.14 -48.06
CA PHE A 311 -9.13 16.93 -49.25
C PHE A 311 -8.31 16.15 -50.27
N GLY A 312 -7.37 15.30 -49.83
CA GLY A 312 -6.62 14.41 -50.72
C GLY A 312 -7.53 13.41 -51.46
N VAL A 313 -8.54 12.86 -50.78
CA VAL A 313 -9.53 11.96 -51.41
C VAL A 313 -10.40 12.72 -52.41
N VAL A 314 -10.92 13.89 -52.04
CA VAL A 314 -11.73 14.72 -52.96
C VAL A 314 -10.94 15.07 -54.22
N GLN A 315 -9.71 15.54 -54.07
CA GLN A 315 -8.83 15.87 -55.20
C GLN A 315 -8.53 14.65 -56.08
N SER A 316 -8.33 13.47 -55.49
CA SER A 316 -8.11 12.23 -56.24
C SER A 316 -9.35 11.84 -57.05
N VAL A 317 -10.54 11.95 -56.46
CA VAL A 317 -11.81 11.64 -57.14
C VAL A 317 -12.10 12.66 -58.26
N GLU A 318 -11.92 13.95 -58.00
CA GLU A 318 -12.09 14.99 -59.02
C GLU A 318 -11.10 14.81 -60.18
N GLY A 319 -9.84 14.49 -59.87
CA GLY A 319 -8.84 14.16 -60.88
C GLY A 319 -9.23 12.94 -61.72
N ALA A 320 -9.70 11.87 -61.08
CA ALA A 320 -10.18 10.67 -61.78
C ALA A 320 -11.40 10.96 -62.68
N LEU A 321 -12.35 11.76 -62.20
CA LEU A 321 -13.53 12.18 -62.97
C LEU A 321 -13.17 13.09 -64.15
N GLN A 322 -12.20 14.00 -63.97
CA GLN A 322 -11.71 14.86 -65.05
C GLN A 322 -11.05 14.02 -66.15
N VAL A 323 -10.20 13.05 -65.78
CA VAL A 323 -9.59 12.13 -66.75
C VAL A 323 -10.65 11.28 -67.45
N TYR A 324 -11.62 10.75 -66.71
CA TYR A 324 -12.71 9.96 -67.29
C TYR A 324 -13.53 10.77 -68.32
N LYS A 325 -13.94 11.99 -67.99
CA LYS A 325 -14.63 12.89 -68.94
C LYS A 325 -13.76 13.25 -70.15
N ALA A 326 -12.44 13.38 -69.98
CA ALA A 326 -11.55 13.64 -71.11
C ALA A 326 -11.44 12.45 -72.08
N TYR A 327 -11.54 11.20 -71.58
CA TYR A 327 -11.52 9.98 -72.39
C TYR A 327 -12.90 9.61 -72.98
N HIS A 328 -13.99 10.05 -72.35
CA HIS A 328 -15.36 9.87 -72.83
C HIS A 328 -16.10 11.23 -72.85
N PRO A 329 -15.86 12.06 -73.88
CA PRO A 329 -16.40 13.42 -73.98
C PRO A 329 -17.91 13.48 -74.16
#